data_AF-A0A4Q3D9Y6-F1
#
_entry.id   AF-A0A4Q3D9Y6-F1
#
_cell.length_a   1.000
_cell.length_b   1.000
_cell.length_c   1.000
_cell.angle_alpha   90.00
_cell.angle_beta   90.00
_cell.angle_gamma   90.00
#
_symmetry.space_group_name_H-M   'P 1'
#
loop_
_entity.id
_entity.type
_entity.pdbx_description
1 polymer ?
#
loop_
_entity_poly.entity_id
_entity_poly.type
_entity_poly.pdbx_seq_one_letter_code
_entity_poly.pdbx_strand_id
1 'polypeptide(L)' 'MLLTEWDLTDDEAAEIIGGSPTRVARIRRVCVDHLRVVVALGERIAAKHFAKQRAKSEL' A
#
# COMPACT_ATOMS: atom_id res chain seq x y z
N MET A 1 -1.40 -12.29 18.23
CA MET A 1 -0.59 -11.85 17.09
C MET A 1 0.48 -10.92 17.64
N LEU A 2 1.71 -11.41 17.80
CA LEU A 2 2.83 -10.62 18.30
C LEU A 2 3.36 -9.75 17.15
N LEU A 3 2.80 -8.55 17.01
CA LEU A 3 3.43 -7.50 16.23
C LEU A 3 4.62 -7.02 17.06
N THR A 4 5.81 -7.51 16.71
CA THR A 4 7.04 -7.00 17.31
C THR A 4 7.52 -5.88 16.39
N GLU A 5 7.75 -4.70 16.93
CA GLU A 5 8.32 -3.57 16.19
C GLU A 5 9.81 -3.82 15.99
N TRP A 6 10.29 -3.70 14.76
CA TRP A 6 11.69 -3.95 14.38
C TRP A 6 12.20 -2.70 13.65
N ASP A 7 13.27 -2.12 14.20
CA ASP A 7 13.98 -0.99 13.58
C ASP A 7 14.90 -1.51 12.46
N LEU A 8 14.29 -1.74 11.30
CA LEU A 8 15.02 -2.18 10.11
C LEU A 8 15.37 -0.99 9.22
N THR A 9 16.54 -1.02 8.60
CA THR A 9 16.86 -0.21 7.42
C THR A 9 16.02 -0.66 6.23
N ASP A 10 15.93 0.18 5.19
CA ASP A 10 15.20 -0.19 3.97
C ASP A 10 15.85 -1.36 3.23
N ASP A 11 17.17 -1.55 3.38
CA ASP A 11 17.93 -2.65 2.81
C ASP A 11 17.59 -3.98 3.51
N GLU A 12 17.65 -4.02 4.84
CA GLU A 12 17.31 -5.22 5.62
C GLU A 12 15.84 -5.62 5.43
N ALA A 13 14.95 -4.63 5.37
CA ALA A 13 13.55 -4.87 5.07
C ALA A 13 13.34 -5.40 3.64
N ALA A 14 14.15 -4.96 2.66
CA ALA A 14 14.06 -5.42 1.29
C ALA A 14 14.49 -6.90 1.16
N GLU A 15 15.51 -7.32 1.90
CA GLU A 15 15.95 -8.72 1.97
C GLU A 15 14.83 -9.63 2.49
N ILE A 16 14.16 -9.23 3.57
CA ILE A 16 13.10 -10.04 4.20
C ILE A 16 11.88 -10.20 3.29
N ILE A 17 11.46 -9.13 2.60
CA ILE A 17 10.22 -9.16 1.80
C ILE A 17 10.45 -9.55 0.32
N GLY A 18 11.69 -9.87 -0.06
CA GLY A 18 12.04 -10.14 -1.46
C GLY A 18 11.78 -8.93 -2.38
N GLY A 19 12.12 -7.73 -1.90
CA GLY A 19 11.85 -6.46 -2.56
C GLY A 19 13.12 -5.70 -2.94
N SER A 20 12.95 -4.45 -3.41
CA SER A 20 14.05 -3.50 -3.51
C SER A 20 13.95 -2.46 -2.39
N PRO A 21 15.07 -1.86 -1.95
CA PRO A 21 15.06 -0.79 -0.94
C PRO A 21 14.17 0.38 -1.36
N THR A 22 14.18 0.73 -2.65
CA THR A 22 13.30 1.77 -3.23
C THR A 22 11.81 1.42 -3.10
N ARG A 23 11.45 0.14 -3.23
CA ARG A 23 10.07 -0.33 -3.04
C ARG A 23 9.68 -0.27 -1.55
N VAL A 24 10.59 -0.62 -0.65
CA VAL A 24 10.39 -0.49 0.81
C VAL A 24 10.18 0.97 1.21
N ALA A 25 11.05 1.88 0.79
CA ALA A 25 10.94 3.31 1.02
C ALA A 25 9.58 3.87 0.58
N ARG A 26 9.11 3.43 -0.61
CA ARG A 26 7.79 3.83 -1.13
C ARG A 26 6.65 3.32 -0.26
N ILE A 27 6.73 2.07 0.23
CA ILE A 27 5.74 1.49 1.14
C ILE A 27 5.73 2.25 2.47
N ARG A 28 6.90 2.47 3.09
CA ARG A 28 7.03 3.24 4.34
C ARG A 28 6.46 4.64 4.21
N ARG A 29 6.77 5.36 3.13
CA ARG A 29 6.21 6.70 2.85
C ARG A 29 4.68 6.71 2.78
N VAL A 30 4.07 5.64 2.31
CA VAL A 30 2.60 5.52 2.20
C VAL A 30 1.98 5.01 3.50
N CYS A 31 2.65 4.10 4.20
CA CYS A 31 2.12 3.38 5.37
C CYS A 31 2.40 4.05 6.72
N VAL A 32 3.43 4.90 6.82
CA VAL A 32 3.79 5.62 8.06
C VAL A 32 3.00 6.92 8.21
N ASP A 33 2.50 7.48 7.10
CA ASP A 33 1.59 8.61 7.11
C ASP A 33 0.14 8.09 7.09
N HIS A 34 -0.47 7.96 8.27
CA HIS A 34 -1.81 7.41 8.42
C HIS A 34 -2.85 8.12 7.52
N LEU A 35 -2.70 9.42 7.28
CA LEU A 35 -3.56 10.18 6.38
C LEU A 35 -3.38 9.72 4.92
N ARG A 36 -2.15 9.44 4.50
CA ARG A 36 -1.88 8.91 3.15
C ARG A 36 -2.38 7.49 2.96
N VAL A 37 -2.38 6.66 4.00
CA VAL A 37 -3.01 5.32 3.95
C VAL A 37 -4.51 5.44 3.66
N VAL A 38 -5.20 6.33 4.37
CA VAL A 38 -6.64 6.55 4.20
C VAL A 38 -6.95 7.06 2.78
N VAL A 39 -6.16 8.03 2.28
CA VAL A 39 -6.31 8.55 0.91
C VAL A 39 -6.09 7.44 -0.13
N ALA A 40 -5.00 6.68 -0.02
CA ALA A 40 -4.70 5.60 -0.97
C ALA A 40 -5.74 4.46 -0.96
N LEU A 41 -6.34 4.17 0.21
CA LEU A 41 -7.46 3.23 0.32
C LEU A 41 -8.72 3.79 -0.35
N GLY A 42 -9.03 5.07 -0.14
CA GLY A 42 -10.15 5.75 -0.78
C GLY A 42 -10.06 5.72 -2.31
N GLU A 43 -8.88 6.03 -2.87
CA GLU A 43 -8.62 5.98 -4.33
C GLU A 43 -8.87 4.59 -4.92
N ARG A 44 -8.41 3.53 -4.23
CA ARG A 44 -8.61 2.14 -4.67
C ARG A 44 -10.08 1.73 -4.65
N ILE A 45 -10.82 2.13 -3.62
CA ILE A 45 -12.27 1.86 -3.51
C ILE A 45 -13.02 2.58 -4.63
N ALA A 46 -12.72 3.86 -4.86
CA ALA A 46 -13.33 4.66 -5.92
C ALA A 46 -13.06 4.04 -7.31
N ALA A 47 -11.81 3.68 -7.61
CA ALA A 47 -11.45 3.03 -8.86
C ALA A 47 -12.23 1.73 -9.09
N LYS A 48 -12.36 0.89 -8.05
CA LYS A 48 -13.14 -0.36 -8.12
C LYS A 48 -14.63 -0.10 -8.34
N HIS A 49 -15.17 0.94 -7.71
CA HIS A 49 -16.57 1.34 -7.86
C HIS A 49 -16.86 1.83 -9.29
N PHE A 50 -16.01 2.70 -9.84
CA PHE A 50 -16.14 3.18 -11.22
C PHE A 50 -16.02 2.05 -12.24
N ALA A 51 -15.06 1.15 -12.07
CA ALA A 51 -14.94 -0.04 -12.93
C ALA A 51 -16.22 -0.89 -12.90
N LYS A 52 -16.82 -1.08 -11.71
CA LYS A 52 -18.08 -1.83 -11.55
C LYS A 52 -19.28 -1.12 -12.18
N GLN A 53 -19.36 0.21 -12.09
CA GLN A 53 -20.43 0.98 -12.72
C GLN A 53 -20.34 0.93 -14.24
N ARG A 54 -19.13 1.08 -14.79
CA ARG A 54 -18.90 0.99 -16.23
C ARG A 54 -19.25 -0.38 -16.79
N ALA A 55 -18.85 -1.46 -16.11
CA ALA A 55 -19.21 -2.81 -16.50
C ALA A 55 -20.73 -3.08 -16.45
N LYS A 56 -21.49 -2.32 -15.65
CA LYS A 56 -22.95 -2.39 -15.61
C LYS A 56 -23.66 -1.54 -16.67
N SER A 57 -23.01 -0.50 -17.20
CA SER A 57 -23.60 0.37 -18.22
C SER A 57 -23.36 -0.13 -19.65
N GLU A 58 -22.41 -1.04 -19.83
CA GLU A 58 -22.05 -1.67 -21.12
C GLU A 58 -22.80 -3.00 -21.35
N LEU A 59 -23.77 -3.35 -20.48
CA LEU A 59 -24.65 -4.53 -20.50
C LEU A 59 -26.10 -4.09 -20.69
#